data_AF-A6NRZ5-F1
#
_entry.id   AF-A6NRZ5-F1
#
_cell.length_a   1.000
_cell.length_b   1.000
_cell.length_c   1.000
_cell.angle_alpha   90.00
_cell.angle_beta   90.00
_cell.angle_gamma   90.00
#
_symmetry.space_group_name_H-M   'P 1'
#
loop_
_entity.id
_entity.type
_entity.pdbx_description
1 polymer ?
#
loop_
_entity_poly.entity_id
_entity_poly.type
_entity_poly.pdbx_seq_one_letter_code
_entity_poly.pdbx_strand_id
1 'polypeptide(L)'
;MEHKLYFIEGIPGSGKTTRTEKLLELLQQQQRRVTCFHECEKNELDLARYAILTTDEYEQLCQKIADKEREDQLPAGKIMRAVNAQTDYIGNKMYIAFQALYDSPETDSIAYALSKRDIYNGHCSFGRFRMAHLMRWKAFAQKAANSDCVYVCDAILLQSPLFELLGYYDMNEEPIYKYISELIACVKDLNPIVYYNRVHEVQKLTRITCNIRKDDPDKWERGFYKWMEVTPYFQRRNYHGFDGMCAFFKERQEIELALLKKLNIPYVLYDRIC
;
A
#
# COMPACT_ATOMS: atom_id res chain seq x y z
N MET A 1 11.58 -26.13 2.48
CA MET A 1 11.32 -25.27 1.31
C MET A 1 11.81 -23.88 1.65
N GLU A 2 12.46 -23.22 0.71
CA GLU A 2 12.98 -21.88 0.91
C GLU A 2 11.92 -20.82 0.57
N HIS A 3 11.87 -19.72 1.32
CA HIS A 3 10.90 -18.66 1.11
C HIS A 3 11.37 -17.72 -0.02
N LYS A 4 10.49 -17.41 -0.97
CA LYS A 4 10.75 -16.42 -2.04
C LYS A 4 9.96 -15.13 -1.88
N LEU A 5 9.03 -15.07 -0.93
CA LEU A 5 8.21 -13.90 -0.68
C LEU A 5 8.09 -13.64 0.82
N TYR A 6 8.58 -12.48 1.26
CA TYR A 6 8.58 -12.06 2.65
C TYR A 6 7.68 -10.83 2.79
N PHE A 7 6.68 -10.91 3.65
CA PHE A 7 5.86 -9.76 4.03
C PHE A 7 6.33 -9.21 5.37
N ILE A 8 6.64 -7.92 5.43
CA ILE A 8 6.99 -7.22 6.66
C ILE A 8 5.79 -6.38 7.08
N GLU A 9 5.17 -6.73 8.20
CA GLU A 9 3.86 -6.22 8.59
C GLU A 9 3.86 -5.65 10.02
N GLY A 10 2.84 -4.85 10.32
CA GLY A 10 2.62 -4.21 11.61
C GLY A 10 2.32 -2.72 11.50
N ILE A 11 1.69 -2.16 12.53
CA ILE A 11 1.15 -0.79 12.54
C ILE A 11 2.19 0.30 12.18
N PRO A 12 1.77 1.51 11.75
CA PRO A 12 2.68 2.61 11.44
C PRO A 12 3.63 2.90 12.59
N GLY A 13 4.89 3.20 12.26
CA GLY A 13 5.94 3.43 13.25
C GLY A 13 6.51 2.17 13.90
N SER A 14 5.95 0.97 13.69
CA SER A 14 6.37 -0.27 14.37
C SER A 14 7.79 -0.73 14.08
N GLY A 15 8.50 -0.11 13.13
CA GLY A 15 9.89 -0.44 12.77
C GLY A 15 9.98 -1.42 11.59
N LYS A 16 8.97 -1.46 10.73
CA LYS A 16 8.95 -2.30 9.53
C LYS A 16 10.13 -1.99 8.61
N THR A 17 10.33 -0.72 8.25
CA THR A 17 11.44 -0.28 7.38
C THR A 17 12.80 -0.76 7.88
N THR A 18 13.09 -0.60 9.18
CA THR A 18 14.33 -1.12 9.78
C THR A 18 14.45 -2.65 9.69
N ARG A 19 13.33 -3.39 9.78
CA ARG A 19 13.33 -4.85 9.59
C ARG A 19 13.51 -5.23 8.14
N THR A 20 12.88 -4.50 7.23
CA THR A 20 13.04 -4.64 5.78
C THR A 20 14.52 -4.49 5.43
N GLU A 21 15.16 -3.39 5.84
CA GLU A 21 16.59 -3.13 5.61
C GLU A 21 17.48 -4.27 6.12
N LYS A 22 17.30 -4.71 7.38
CA LYS A 22 18.06 -5.84 7.94
C LYS A 22 17.87 -7.13 7.16
N LEU A 23 16.64 -7.42 6.71
CA LEU A 23 16.38 -8.62 5.91
C LEU A 23 17.03 -8.51 4.53
N LEU A 24 16.98 -7.34 3.89
CA LEU A 24 17.65 -7.09 2.63
C LEU A 24 19.16 -7.32 2.75
N GLU A 25 19.81 -6.77 3.78
CA GLU A 25 21.23 -6.97 4.06
C GLU A 25 21.57 -8.46 4.19
N LEU A 26 20.79 -9.22 4.97
CA LEU A 26 21.01 -10.65 5.17
C LEU A 26 20.87 -11.45 3.86
N LEU A 27 19.84 -11.17 3.07
CA LEU A 27 19.62 -11.85 1.79
C LEU A 27 20.70 -11.49 0.77
N GLN A 28 21.17 -10.24 0.76
CA GLN A 28 22.28 -9.79 -0.10
C GLN A 28 23.61 -10.44 0.30
N GLN A 29 23.89 -10.60 1.60
CA GLN A 29 25.06 -11.35 2.10
C GLN A 29 25.02 -12.82 1.66
N GLN A 30 23.82 -13.39 1.50
CA GLN A 30 23.60 -14.72 0.93
C GLN A 30 23.66 -14.74 -0.62
N GLN A 31 24.08 -13.63 -1.25
CA GLN A 31 24.18 -13.47 -2.71
C GLN A 31 22.84 -13.70 -3.45
N ARG A 32 21.72 -13.42 -2.77
CA ARG A 32 20.40 -13.53 -3.38
C ARG A 32 20.11 -12.32 -4.24
N ARG A 33 19.47 -12.57 -5.40
CA ARG A 33 18.79 -11.51 -6.13
C ARG A 33 17.54 -11.14 -5.35
N VAL A 34 17.47 -9.91 -4.86
CA VAL A 34 16.34 -9.43 -4.05
C VAL A 34 15.68 -8.23 -4.72
N THR A 35 14.36 -8.16 -4.65
CA THR A 35 13.58 -6.98 -4.98
C THR A 35 12.74 -6.59 -3.77
N CYS A 36 12.85 -5.33 -3.37
CA CYS A 36 12.04 -4.77 -2.29
C CYS A 36 10.88 -3.95 -2.88
N PHE A 37 9.70 -4.12 -2.31
CA PHE A 37 8.53 -3.28 -2.59
C PHE A 37 8.21 -2.50 -1.32
N HIS A 38 8.42 -1.18 -1.37
CA HIS A 38 8.12 -0.29 -0.26
C HIS A 38 6.69 0.25 -0.33
N GLU A 39 6.16 0.61 0.83
CA GLU A 39 4.86 1.26 0.98
C GLU A 39 4.79 2.55 0.14
N CYS A 40 3.66 2.81 -0.53
CA CYS A 40 3.42 3.96 -1.41
C CYS A 40 4.29 4.08 -2.67
N GLU A 41 5.23 3.16 -2.92
CA GLU A 41 5.99 3.12 -4.17
C GLU A 41 5.28 2.30 -5.26
N LYS A 42 5.60 2.60 -6.53
CA LYS A 42 5.15 1.78 -7.66
C LYS A 42 5.67 0.35 -7.51
N ASN A 43 4.80 -0.57 -7.13
CA ASN A 43 5.11 -1.99 -7.06
C ASN A 43 3.99 -2.85 -7.67
N GLU A 44 4.25 -4.14 -7.86
CA GLU A 44 3.38 -5.08 -8.60
C GLU A 44 2.23 -5.67 -7.77
N LEU A 45 2.20 -5.46 -6.45
CA LEU A 45 1.29 -6.14 -5.53
C LEU A 45 0.27 -5.20 -4.87
N ASP A 46 0.72 -4.06 -4.37
CA ASP A 46 -0.13 -3.06 -3.73
C ASP A 46 -0.71 -2.09 -4.77
N LEU A 47 -1.76 -1.41 -4.36
CA LEU A 47 -2.49 -0.42 -5.14
C LEU A 47 -2.63 0.92 -4.41
N ALA A 48 -1.99 1.08 -3.24
CA ALA A 48 -1.93 2.39 -2.59
C ALA A 48 -1.28 3.40 -3.54
N ARG A 49 -1.92 4.56 -3.70
CA ARG A 49 -1.49 5.61 -4.64
C ARG A 49 -1.58 5.22 -6.12
N TYR A 50 -2.55 4.37 -6.47
CA TYR A 50 -2.87 4.06 -7.85
C TYR A 50 -4.24 4.59 -8.27
N ALA A 51 -4.28 5.25 -9.42
CA ALA A 51 -5.52 5.50 -10.15
C ALA A 51 -5.74 4.40 -11.20
N ILE A 52 -6.98 3.98 -11.38
CA ILE A 52 -7.36 3.03 -12.44
C ILE A 52 -8.20 3.77 -13.48
N LEU A 53 -7.68 3.88 -14.70
CA LEU A 53 -8.36 4.50 -15.83
C LEU A 53 -8.77 3.45 -16.88
N THR A 54 -9.89 3.66 -17.55
CA THR A 54 -10.22 2.97 -18.81
C THR A 54 -9.37 3.52 -19.96
N THR A 55 -9.39 2.84 -21.11
CA THR A 55 -8.72 3.31 -22.33
C THR A 55 -9.15 4.72 -22.69
N ASP A 56 -10.45 4.97 -22.77
CA ASP A 56 -11.00 6.29 -23.09
C ASP A 56 -10.58 7.36 -22.07
N GLU A 57 -10.57 7.05 -20.78
CA GLU A 57 -10.17 7.99 -19.73
C GLU A 57 -8.67 8.32 -19.80
N TYR A 58 -7.85 7.33 -20.16
CA TYR A 58 -6.43 7.53 -20.38
C TYR A 58 -6.15 8.38 -21.62
N GLU A 59 -6.85 8.11 -22.72
CA GLU A 59 -6.75 8.91 -23.94
C GLU A 59 -7.16 10.37 -23.70
N GLN A 60 -8.22 10.60 -22.90
CA GLN A 60 -8.61 11.93 -22.47
C GLN A 60 -7.55 12.62 -21.61
N LEU A 61 -6.88 11.87 -20.70
CA LEU A 61 -5.75 12.40 -19.94
C LEU A 61 -4.61 12.78 -20.86
N CYS A 62 -4.26 11.91 -21.83
CA CYS A 62 -3.22 12.17 -22.81
C CYS A 62 -3.53 13.42 -23.65
N GLN A 63 -4.78 13.58 -24.09
CA GLN A 63 -5.22 14.75 -24.86
C GLN A 63 -5.08 16.03 -24.03
N LYS A 64 -5.52 16.02 -22.76
CA LYS A 64 -5.37 17.17 -21.85
C LYS A 64 -3.90 17.56 -21.64
N ILE A 65 -3.00 16.60 -21.60
CA ILE A 65 -1.55 16.87 -21.50
C ILE A 65 -1.04 17.53 -22.78
N ALA A 66 -1.45 17.03 -23.95
CA ALA A 66 -1.07 17.60 -25.25
C ALA A 66 -1.65 19.02 -25.47
N ASP A 67 -2.86 19.29 -24.97
CA ASP A 67 -3.49 20.60 -25.08
C ASP A 67 -2.71 21.67 -24.28
N LYS A 68 -2.23 21.33 -23.08
CA LYS A 68 -1.41 22.22 -22.24
C LYS A 68 -0.05 22.58 -22.86
N GLU A 69 0.50 21.75 -23.75
CA GLU A 69 1.71 22.10 -24.52
C GLU A 69 1.50 23.34 -25.37
N ARG A 70 0.31 23.46 -25.98
CA ARG A 70 -0.03 24.52 -26.92
C ARG A 70 -0.27 25.86 -26.24
N GLU A 71 -0.74 25.84 -24.99
CA GLU A 71 -1.10 27.04 -24.23
C GLU A 71 0.10 27.59 -23.42
N ASP A 72 0.85 26.71 -22.73
CA ASP A 72 1.85 27.12 -21.73
C ASP A 72 3.32 26.82 -22.11
N GLN A 73 3.58 26.31 -23.32
CA GLN A 73 4.91 25.83 -23.77
C GLN A 73 5.53 24.76 -22.84
N LEU A 74 4.69 24.03 -22.09
CA LEU A 74 5.11 22.93 -21.23
C LEU A 74 5.66 21.77 -22.07
N PRO A 75 6.68 21.03 -21.60
CA PRO A 75 7.23 19.91 -22.34
C PRO A 75 6.30 18.69 -22.23
N ALA A 76 5.16 18.68 -22.94
CA ALA A 76 4.18 17.59 -22.85
C ALA A 76 4.78 16.22 -23.18
N GLY A 77 5.76 16.16 -24.08
CA GLY A 77 6.54 14.93 -24.32
C GLY A 77 7.34 14.44 -23.10
N LYS A 78 7.78 15.32 -22.19
CA LYS A 78 8.40 14.95 -20.90
C LYS A 78 7.35 14.45 -19.92
N ILE A 79 6.24 15.17 -19.79
CA ILE A 79 5.11 14.82 -18.92
C ILE A 79 4.53 13.45 -19.30
N MET A 80 4.27 13.23 -20.59
CA MET A 80 3.73 11.97 -21.11
C MET A 80 4.67 10.79 -20.82
N ARG A 81 5.99 10.99 -20.98
CA ARG A 81 6.99 9.97 -20.63
C ARG A 81 6.97 9.65 -19.14
N ALA A 82 6.84 10.66 -18.28
CA ALA A 82 6.72 10.46 -16.83
C ALA A 82 5.45 9.67 -16.47
N VAL A 83 4.29 10.04 -17.03
CA VAL A 83 3.03 9.31 -16.82
C VAL A 83 3.14 7.87 -17.32
N ASN A 84 3.59 7.66 -18.56
CA ASN A 84 3.75 6.32 -19.14
C ASN A 84 4.69 5.43 -18.30
N ALA A 85 5.77 5.99 -17.74
CA ALA A 85 6.69 5.23 -16.88
C ALA A 85 6.00 4.73 -15.59
N GLN A 86 5.00 5.47 -15.10
CA GLN A 86 4.21 5.10 -13.93
C GLN A 86 2.97 4.27 -14.24
N THR A 87 2.69 3.99 -15.52
CA THR A 87 1.50 3.26 -15.96
C THR A 87 1.82 1.78 -16.18
N ASP A 88 1.03 0.91 -15.55
CA ASP A 88 0.95 -0.50 -15.90
C ASP A 88 -0.32 -0.77 -16.71
N TYR A 89 -0.14 -1.45 -17.85
CA TYR A 89 -1.23 -1.80 -18.75
C TYR A 89 -1.69 -3.24 -18.46
N ILE A 90 -2.87 -3.40 -17.88
CA ILE A 90 -3.42 -4.70 -17.52
C ILE A 90 -4.81 -4.86 -18.15
N GLY A 91 -4.87 -5.64 -19.23
CA GLY A 91 -6.08 -5.75 -20.04
C GLY A 91 -6.44 -4.42 -20.70
N ASN A 92 -7.67 -3.95 -20.49
CA ASN A 92 -8.18 -2.67 -21.00
C ASN A 92 -8.15 -1.53 -19.95
N LYS A 93 -7.26 -1.63 -18.96
CA LYS A 93 -7.14 -0.67 -17.86
C LYS A 93 -5.70 -0.25 -17.65
N MET A 94 -5.55 1.02 -17.30
CA MET A 94 -4.27 1.65 -16.96
C MET A 94 -4.23 1.87 -15.46
N TYR A 95 -3.23 1.27 -14.82
CA TYR A 95 -2.95 1.43 -13.40
C TYR A 95 -1.80 2.42 -13.26
N ILE A 96 -2.10 3.63 -12.81
CA ILE A 96 -1.12 4.72 -12.80
C ILE A 96 -0.72 5.01 -11.36
N ALA A 97 0.53 4.70 -11.01
CA ALA A 97 1.12 5.07 -9.72
C ALA A 97 1.40 6.58 -9.70
N PHE A 98 0.57 7.35 -9.02
CA PHE A 98 0.66 8.81 -9.12
C PHE A 98 1.60 9.45 -8.09
N GLN A 99 2.09 8.70 -7.09
CA GLN A 99 2.92 9.26 -6.02
C GLN A 99 4.22 9.91 -6.56
N ALA A 100 4.97 9.20 -7.40
CA ALA A 100 6.21 9.70 -8.00
C ALA A 100 5.99 10.88 -8.97
N LEU A 101 4.75 11.14 -9.40
CA LEU A 101 4.43 12.29 -10.24
C LEU A 101 4.40 13.60 -9.44
N TYR A 102 4.39 13.55 -8.10
CA TYR A 102 4.55 14.74 -7.26
C TYR A 102 6.00 15.26 -7.22
N ASP A 103 6.97 14.46 -7.67
CA ASP A 103 8.40 14.81 -7.59
C ASP A 103 8.82 15.91 -8.60
N SER A 104 7.94 16.23 -9.56
CA SER A 104 8.19 17.25 -10.60
C SER A 104 7.03 18.25 -10.63
N PRO A 105 7.30 19.58 -10.59
CA PRO A 105 6.26 20.60 -10.71
C PRO A 105 5.40 20.46 -11.98
N GLU A 106 5.99 19.96 -13.07
CA GLU A 106 5.30 19.76 -14.34
C GLU A 106 4.26 18.63 -14.30
N THR A 107 4.40 17.67 -13.40
CA THR A 107 3.50 16.52 -13.23
C THR A 107 2.60 16.64 -11.99
N ASP A 108 2.86 17.57 -11.08
CA ASP A 108 2.10 17.78 -9.84
C ASP A 108 0.59 17.91 -10.07
N SER A 109 0.17 18.77 -11.02
CA SER A 109 -1.26 18.93 -11.32
C SER A 109 -1.94 17.65 -11.84
N ILE A 110 -1.18 16.78 -12.50
CA ILE A 110 -1.65 15.48 -13.00
C ILE A 110 -1.72 14.49 -11.85
N ALA A 111 -0.69 14.45 -11.00
CA ALA A 111 -0.67 13.65 -9.78
C ALA A 111 -1.88 13.97 -8.90
N TYR A 112 -2.16 15.27 -8.70
CA TYR A 112 -3.33 15.74 -7.97
C TYR A 112 -4.64 15.28 -8.61
N ALA A 113 -4.79 15.39 -9.93
CA ALA A 113 -5.99 14.92 -10.62
C ALA A 113 -6.18 13.40 -10.49
N LEU A 114 -5.10 12.62 -10.60
CA LEU A 114 -5.11 11.16 -10.42
C LEU A 114 -5.42 10.77 -8.98
N SER A 115 -4.95 11.53 -7.98
CA SER A 115 -5.21 11.27 -6.56
C SER A 115 -6.71 11.29 -6.22
N LYS A 116 -7.53 12.03 -6.98
CA LYS A 116 -9.01 12.04 -6.85
C LYS A 116 -9.67 10.75 -7.34
N ARG A 117 -8.90 9.89 -7.99
CA ARG A 117 -9.28 8.58 -8.49
C ARG A 117 -8.42 7.48 -7.89
N ASP A 118 -7.71 7.76 -6.80
CA ASP A 118 -7.01 6.75 -6.02
C ASP A 118 -7.99 5.61 -5.72
N ILE A 119 -7.58 4.37 -5.97
CA ILE A 119 -8.41 3.20 -5.69
C ILE A 119 -8.65 3.01 -4.19
N TYR A 120 -7.75 3.52 -3.36
CA TYR A 120 -7.94 3.71 -1.94
C TYR A 120 -8.75 4.99 -1.66
N ASN A 121 -8.95 5.31 -0.39
CA ASN A 121 -9.60 6.53 0.05
C ASN A 121 -11.11 6.58 -0.23
N GLY A 122 -11.77 5.41 -0.30
CA GLY A 122 -13.21 5.29 -0.46
C GLY A 122 -13.73 5.56 -1.88
N HIS A 123 -12.85 5.76 -2.86
CA HIS A 123 -13.28 6.02 -4.25
C HIS A 123 -13.60 4.74 -5.05
N CYS A 124 -13.37 3.57 -4.47
CA CYS A 124 -13.60 2.28 -5.11
C CYS A 124 -14.54 1.41 -4.26
N SER A 125 -15.43 0.64 -4.88
CA SER A 125 -16.19 -0.37 -4.16
C SER A 125 -15.33 -1.58 -3.83
N PHE A 126 -15.62 -2.26 -2.72
CA PHE A 126 -14.85 -3.45 -2.30
C PHE A 126 -14.74 -4.50 -3.41
N GLY A 127 -15.81 -4.77 -4.16
CA GLY A 127 -15.78 -5.75 -5.25
C GLY A 127 -14.75 -5.39 -6.33
N ARG A 128 -14.67 -4.10 -6.70
CA ARG A 128 -13.67 -3.60 -7.67
C ARG A 128 -12.26 -3.57 -7.07
N PHE A 129 -12.13 -3.14 -5.82
CA PHE A 129 -10.86 -3.13 -5.08
C PHE A 129 -10.25 -4.53 -4.97
N ARG A 130 -11.07 -5.51 -4.56
CA ARG A 130 -10.71 -6.92 -4.48
C ARG A 130 -10.30 -7.49 -5.84
N MET A 131 -11.10 -7.24 -6.87
CA MET A 131 -10.81 -7.73 -8.22
C MET A 131 -9.49 -7.17 -8.75
N ALA A 132 -9.23 -5.87 -8.54
CA ALA A 132 -7.98 -5.22 -8.96
C ALA A 132 -6.75 -5.84 -8.30
N HIS A 133 -6.77 -6.01 -6.97
CA HIS A 133 -5.70 -6.69 -6.24
C HIS A 133 -5.48 -8.12 -6.74
N LEU A 134 -6.54 -8.92 -6.87
CA LEU A 134 -6.42 -10.31 -7.31
C LEU A 134 -5.83 -10.43 -8.72
N MET A 135 -6.16 -9.51 -9.63
CA MET A 135 -5.54 -9.49 -10.96
C MET A 135 -4.04 -9.21 -10.88
N ARG A 136 -3.63 -8.20 -10.09
CA ARG A 136 -2.21 -7.86 -9.89
C ARG A 136 -1.43 -9.01 -9.24
N TRP A 137 -1.96 -9.59 -8.17
CA TRP A 137 -1.31 -10.67 -7.44
C TRP A 137 -1.14 -11.93 -8.30
N LYS A 138 -2.12 -12.26 -9.14
CA LYS A 138 -1.99 -13.38 -10.10
C LYS A 138 -0.94 -13.11 -11.17
N ALA A 139 -0.93 -11.91 -11.75
CA ALA A 139 0.07 -11.54 -12.75
C ALA A 139 1.49 -11.55 -12.16
N PHE A 140 1.65 -10.99 -10.96
CA PHE A 140 2.89 -11.04 -10.21
C PHE A 140 3.35 -12.48 -9.95
N ALA A 141 2.45 -13.35 -9.46
CA ALA A 141 2.79 -14.73 -9.15
C ALA A 141 3.30 -15.49 -10.37
N GLN A 142 2.68 -15.31 -11.54
CA GLN A 142 3.13 -15.92 -12.80
C GLN A 142 4.54 -15.46 -13.20
N LYS A 143 4.85 -14.18 -13.04
CA LYS A 143 6.18 -13.62 -13.31
C LYS A 143 7.22 -14.12 -12.31
N ALA A 144 6.90 -14.04 -11.02
CA ALA A 144 7.79 -14.42 -9.92
C ALA A 144 8.10 -15.92 -9.88
N ALA A 145 7.16 -16.78 -10.32
CA ALA A 145 7.39 -18.22 -10.44
C ALA A 145 8.55 -18.56 -11.38
N ASN A 146 8.76 -17.76 -12.43
CA ASN A 146 9.82 -17.95 -13.43
C ASN A 146 11.09 -17.13 -13.13
N SER A 147 11.19 -16.50 -11.96
CA SER A 147 12.33 -15.67 -11.56
C SER A 147 13.07 -16.27 -10.38
N ASP A 148 14.40 -16.20 -10.35
CA ASP A 148 15.20 -16.57 -9.16
C ASP A 148 15.21 -15.47 -8.08
N CYS A 149 14.43 -14.41 -8.26
CA CYS A 149 14.34 -13.30 -7.32
C CYS A 149 13.61 -13.69 -6.03
N VAL A 150 14.09 -13.15 -4.91
CA VAL A 150 13.39 -13.10 -3.62
C VAL A 150 12.74 -11.73 -3.49
N TYR A 151 11.50 -11.70 -3.03
CA TYR A 151 10.71 -10.48 -2.89
C TYR A 151 10.50 -10.17 -1.42
N VAL A 152 10.79 -8.93 -1.03
CA VAL A 152 10.50 -8.40 0.31
C VAL A 152 9.48 -7.28 0.16
N CYS A 153 8.36 -7.39 0.87
CA CYS A 153 7.21 -6.52 0.72
C CYS A 153 6.94 -5.82 2.06
N ASP A 154 7.14 -4.51 2.11
CA ASP A 154 6.88 -3.69 3.29
C ASP A 154 5.43 -3.20 3.26
N ALA A 155 4.64 -3.62 4.26
CA ALA A 155 3.29 -3.11 4.51
C ALA A 155 2.22 -3.47 3.46
N ILE A 156 2.44 -4.47 2.61
CA ILE A 156 1.62 -4.76 1.43
C ILE A 156 0.45 -5.73 1.70
N LEU A 157 0.67 -6.80 2.49
CA LEU A 157 -0.32 -7.85 2.68
C LEU A 157 -1.39 -7.44 3.69
N LEU A 158 -0.99 -6.86 4.82
CA LEU A 158 -1.91 -6.51 5.91
C LEU A 158 -2.06 -5.01 6.02
N GLN A 159 -0.98 -4.26 6.23
CA GLN A 159 -1.08 -2.86 6.55
C GLN A 159 -1.87 -2.07 5.50
N SER A 160 -1.35 -1.94 4.29
CA SER A 160 -1.95 -1.10 3.25
C SER A 160 -3.44 -1.40 3.05
N PRO A 161 -3.88 -2.63 2.73
CA PRO A 161 -5.30 -2.91 2.50
C PRO A 161 -6.17 -2.70 3.74
N LEU A 162 -5.68 -2.96 4.96
CA LEU A 162 -6.52 -2.81 6.16
C LEU A 162 -6.89 -1.35 6.46
N PHE A 163 -6.17 -0.37 5.93
CA PHE A 163 -6.66 1.01 5.97
C PHE A 163 -7.98 1.16 5.22
N GLU A 164 -8.09 0.60 4.01
CA GLU A 164 -9.32 0.66 3.22
C GLU A 164 -10.42 -0.23 3.79
N LEU A 165 -10.07 -1.48 4.11
CA LEU A 165 -11.04 -2.50 4.55
C LEU A 165 -11.68 -2.13 5.89
N LEU A 166 -10.89 -1.63 6.84
CA LEU A 166 -11.43 -1.15 8.11
C LEU A 166 -11.97 0.27 7.94
N GLY A 167 -11.16 1.23 7.50
CA GLY A 167 -11.52 2.64 7.48
C GLY A 167 -12.77 2.96 6.65
N TYR A 168 -12.73 2.63 5.35
CA TYR A 168 -13.80 3.01 4.42
C TYR A 168 -14.93 1.98 4.31
N TYR A 169 -14.58 0.69 4.29
CA TYR A 169 -15.60 -0.34 4.16
C TYR A 169 -16.19 -0.79 5.51
N ASP A 170 -15.60 -0.38 6.64
CA ASP A 170 -16.01 -0.76 8.00
C ASP A 170 -16.28 -2.27 8.10
N MET A 171 -15.37 -3.06 7.53
CA MET A 171 -15.54 -4.50 7.44
C MET A 171 -15.24 -5.20 8.76
N ASN A 172 -16.03 -6.24 9.02
CA ASN A 172 -15.74 -7.22 10.05
C ASN A 172 -14.61 -8.17 9.63
N GLU A 173 -14.08 -8.92 10.58
CA GLU A 173 -12.91 -9.80 10.40
C GLU A 173 -13.09 -10.86 9.32
N GLU A 174 -14.25 -11.51 9.20
CA GLU A 174 -14.46 -12.64 8.26
C GLU A 174 -14.31 -12.24 6.77
N PRO A 175 -14.96 -11.16 6.27
CA PRO A 175 -14.68 -10.63 4.93
C PRO A 175 -13.21 -10.30 4.68
N ILE A 176 -12.52 -9.74 5.69
CA ILE A 176 -11.10 -9.40 5.60
C ILE A 176 -10.26 -10.68 5.48
N TYR A 177 -10.51 -11.66 6.35
CA TYR A 177 -9.86 -12.97 6.30
C TYR A 177 -10.00 -13.63 4.94
N LYS A 178 -11.22 -13.63 4.37
CA LYS A 178 -11.47 -14.19 3.03
C LYS A 178 -10.66 -13.47 1.96
N TYR A 179 -10.66 -12.13 1.98
CA TYR A 179 -9.88 -11.33 1.03
C TYR A 179 -8.38 -11.62 1.12
N ILE A 180 -7.80 -11.57 2.32
CA ILE A 180 -6.37 -11.83 2.53
C ILE A 180 -5.99 -13.26 2.16
N SER A 181 -6.84 -14.24 2.48
CA SER A 181 -6.62 -15.65 2.11
C SER A 181 -6.55 -15.85 0.60
N GLU A 182 -7.39 -15.14 -0.16
CA GLU A 182 -7.38 -15.20 -1.62
C GLU A 182 -6.12 -14.56 -2.23
N LEU A 183 -5.59 -13.48 -1.62
CA LEU A 183 -4.31 -12.90 -2.01
C LEU A 183 -3.17 -13.91 -1.79
N ILE A 184 -3.08 -14.48 -0.58
CA ILE A 184 -2.05 -15.49 -0.24
C ILE A 184 -2.14 -16.71 -1.19
N ALA A 185 -3.35 -17.16 -1.51
CA ALA A 185 -3.55 -18.27 -2.43
C ALA A 185 -2.97 -18.00 -3.83
N CYS A 186 -2.94 -16.74 -4.30
CA CYS A 186 -2.32 -16.39 -5.58
C CYS A 186 -0.80 -16.58 -5.58
N VAL A 187 -0.15 -16.40 -4.44
CA VAL A 187 1.33 -16.41 -4.30
C VAL A 187 1.85 -17.61 -3.51
N LYS A 188 1.01 -18.62 -3.26
CA LYS A 188 1.35 -19.79 -2.42
C LYS A 188 2.61 -20.52 -2.88
N ASP A 189 2.84 -20.59 -4.19
CA ASP A 189 3.97 -21.32 -4.79
C ASP A 189 5.30 -20.57 -4.60
N LEU A 190 5.26 -19.30 -4.17
CA LEU A 190 6.43 -18.52 -3.75
C LEU A 190 6.81 -18.80 -2.28
N ASN A 191 6.09 -19.71 -1.61
CA ASN A 191 6.28 -20.07 -0.20
C ASN A 191 6.34 -18.83 0.70
N PRO A 192 5.25 -18.04 0.77
CA PRO A 192 5.27 -16.75 1.45
C PRO A 192 5.40 -16.90 2.97
N ILE A 193 6.04 -15.92 3.63
CA ILE A 193 6.17 -15.83 5.09
C ILE A 193 5.92 -14.41 5.57
N VAL A 194 5.29 -14.25 6.73
CA VAL A 194 5.04 -12.94 7.35
C VAL A 194 5.97 -12.70 8.54
N TYR A 195 6.71 -11.60 8.54
CA TYR A 195 7.39 -11.07 9.71
C TYR A 195 6.59 -9.91 10.26
N TYR A 196 5.99 -10.11 11.43
CA TYR A 196 5.08 -9.14 12.02
C TYR A 196 5.71 -8.44 13.23
N ASN A 197 5.75 -7.11 13.22
CA ASN A 197 6.17 -6.29 14.35
C ASN A 197 5.00 -6.05 15.29
N ARG A 198 4.95 -6.81 16.40
CA ARG A 198 3.95 -6.62 17.45
C ARG A 198 4.41 -5.55 18.44
N VAL A 199 3.55 -4.57 18.71
CA VAL A 199 3.82 -3.44 19.59
C VAL A 199 3.01 -3.58 20.87
N HIS A 200 3.65 -3.61 22.03
CA HIS A 200 2.95 -3.70 23.32
C HIS A 200 2.37 -2.35 23.77
N GLU A 201 3.16 -1.29 23.69
CA GLU A 201 2.77 0.06 24.11
C GLU A 201 2.35 0.92 22.90
N VAL A 202 1.21 0.58 22.27
CA VAL A 202 0.73 1.24 21.04
C VAL A 202 0.65 2.76 21.20
N GLN A 203 0.04 3.27 22.28
CA GLN A 203 -0.11 4.72 22.48
C GLN A 203 1.25 5.44 22.57
N LYS A 204 2.23 4.84 23.28
CA LYS A 204 3.59 5.38 23.39
C LYS A 204 4.27 5.42 22.04
N LEU A 205 4.16 4.35 21.26
CA LEU A 205 4.68 4.30 19.90
C LEU A 205 4.02 5.34 19.00
N THR A 206 2.70 5.48 19.04
CA THR A 206 1.97 6.47 18.24
C THR A 206 2.48 7.87 18.54
N ARG A 207 2.68 8.22 19.82
CA ARG A 207 3.23 9.52 20.21
C ARG A 207 4.65 9.74 19.68
N ILE A 208 5.53 8.73 19.80
CA ILE A 208 6.88 8.78 19.23
C ILE A 208 6.82 8.99 17.71
N THR A 209 5.91 8.28 17.04
CA THR A 209 5.74 8.35 15.58
C THR A 209 5.26 9.74 15.14
N CYS A 210 4.26 10.32 15.82
CA CYS A 210 3.82 11.69 15.56
C CYS A 210 4.96 12.70 15.78
N ASN A 211 5.77 12.53 16.83
CA ASN A 211 6.89 13.42 17.12
C ASN A 211 8.01 13.33 16.07
N ILE A 212 8.38 12.13 15.63
CA ILE A 212 9.39 11.93 14.57
C ILE A 212 8.91 12.51 13.24
N ARG A 213 7.60 12.42 12.96
CA ARG A 213 6.98 12.91 11.72
C ARG A 213 6.38 14.31 11.85
N LYS A 214 6.77 15.08 12.88
CA LYS A 214 6.16 16.39 13.14
C LYS A 214 6.46 17.40 12.03
N ASP A 215 7.66 17.33 11.49
CA ASP A 215 8.14 18.16 10.38
C ASP A 215 7.93 17.50 9.01
N ASP A 216 7.16 16.42 8.97
CA ASP A 216 6.83 15.73 7.72
C ASP A 216 6.09 16.70 6.78
N PRO A 217 6.63 16.97 5.57
CA PRO A 217 5.97 17.84 4.59
C PRO A 217 4.57 17.34 4.21
N ASP A 218 4.31 16.03 4.32
CA ASP A 218 3.01 15.40 4.07
C ASP A 218 2.05 15.52 5.26
N LYS A 219 2.52 16.11 6.38
CA LYS A 219 1.73 16.40 7.57
C LYS A 219 1.01 15.17 8.10
N TRP A 220 1.72 14.03 8.17
CA TRP A 220 1.15 12.69 8.42
C TRP A 220 0.05 12.64 9.48
N GLU A 221 0.29 13.19 10.68
CA GLU A 221 -0.71 13.20 11.75
C GLU A 221 -1.98 13.99 11.37
N ARG A 222 -1.83 15.18 10.78
CA ARG A 222 -2.97 15.98 10.31
C ARG A 222 -3.69 15.31 9.14
N GLY A 223 -2.95 14.67 8.24
CA GLY A 223 -3.51 13.87 7.17
C GLY A 223 -4.34 12.71 7.71
N PHE A 224 -3.85 12.03 8.74
CA PHE A 224 -4.56 10.97 9.43
C PHE A 224 -5.84 11.48 10.09
N TYR A 225 -5.81 12.61 10.80
CA TYR A 225 -7.03 13.18 11.39
C TYR A 225 -8.09 13.52 10.34
N LYS A 226 -7.70 14.09 9.20
CA LYS A 226 -8.63 14.31 8.07
C LYS A 226 -9.22 13.00 7.55
N TRP A 227 -8.40 11.95 7.46
CA TRP A 227 -8.84 10.64 7.06
C TRP A 227 -9.82 10.01 8.09
N MET A 228 -9.56 10.19 9.39
CA MET A 228 -10.48 9.77 10.46
C MET A 228 -11.85 10.45 10.34
N GLU A 229 -11.88 11.75 10.05
CA GLU A 229 -13.14 12.53 9.96
C GLU A 229 -14.07 12.02 8.86
N VAL A 230 -13.52 11.46 7.78
CA VAL A 230 -14.29 11.04 6.59
C VAL A 230 -14.52 9.54 6.50
N THR A 231 -13.97 8.74 7.42
CA THR A 231 -14.05 7.28 7.37
C THR A 231 -15.18 6.72 8.24
N PRO A 232 -16.06 5.84 7.69
CA PRO A 232 -17.15 5.22 8.44
C PRO A 232 -16.71 4.51 9.74
N TYR A 233 -15.54 3.87 9.76
CA TYR A 233 -15.04 3.16 10.94
C TYR A 233 -14.95 4.05 12.18
N PHE A 234 -14.40 5.26 12.01
CA PHE A 234 -14.17 6.23 13.08
C PHE A 234 -15.45 6.93 13.47
N GLN A 235 -16.28 7.30 12.49
CA GLN A 235 -17.57 7.94 12.72
C GLN A 235 -18.49 7.07 13.58
N ARG A 236 -18.58 5.76 13.30
CA ARG A 236 -19.43 4.83 14.07
C ARG A 236 -18.93 4.57 15.49
N ARG A 237 -17.62 4.63 15.70
CA ARG A 237 -16.98 4.42 17.02
C ARG A 237 -16.79 5.73 17.79
N ASN A 238 -17.16 6.86 17.20
CA ASN A 238 -16.94 8.20 17.76
C ASN A 238 -15.46 8.44 18.14
N TYR A 239 -14.54 7.97 17.29
CA TYR A 239 -13.10 8.10 17.49
C TYR A 239 -12.58 9.41 16.92
N HIS A 240 -11.89 10.18 17.76
CA HIS A 240 -11.40 11.52 17.43
C HIS A 240 -9.96 11.74 17.91
N GLY A 241 -9.22 12.56 17.16
CA GLY A 241 -7.89 13.02 17.51
C GLY A 241 -6.91 11.88 17.86
N PHE A 242 -5.97 12.18 18.75
CA PHE A 242 -4.90 11.26 19.12
C PHE A 242 -5.41 9.98 19.77
N ASP A 243 -6.42 10.06 20.65
CA ASP A 243 -6.96 8.89 21.35
C ASP A 243 -7.68 7.96 20.37
N GLY A 244 -8.45 8.51 19.42
CA GLY A 244 -9.07 7.73 18.35
C GLY A 244 -8.05 7.06 17.43
N MET A 245 -6.95 7.75 17.09
CA MET A 245 -5.84 7.16 16.34
C MET A 245 -5.20 5.99 17.11
N CYS A 246 -4.96 6.15 18.42
CA CYS A 246 -4.39 5.09 19.25
C CYS A 246 -5.32 3.88 19.38
N ALA A 247 -6.63 4.13 19.57
CA ALA A 247 -7.64 3.08 19.62
C ALA A 247 -7.68 2.30 18.29
N PHE A 248 -7.69 2.99 17.15
CA PHE A 248 -7.65 2.36 15.83
C PHE A 248 -6.41 1.49 15.64
N PHE A 249 -5.20 1.98 15.95
CA PHE A 249 -3.99 1.17 15.78
C PHE A 249 -3.94 -0.04 16.73
N LYS A 250 -4.49 0.09 17.94
CA LYS A 250 -4.60 -1.03 18.86
C LYS A 250 -5.54 -2.11 18.32
N GLU A 251 -6.77 -1.72 17.95
CA GLU A 251 -7.78 -2.63 17.40
C GLU A 251 -7.29 -3.29 16.11
N ARG A 252 -6.68 -2.50 15.23
CA ARG A 252 -6.12 -3.01 13.99
C ARG A 252 -5.01 -4.04 14.23
N GLN A 253 -4.11 -3.80 15.17
CA GLN A 253 -3.10 -4.81 15.54
C GLN A 253 -3.76 -6.09 16.07
N GLU A 254 -4.82 -5.98 16.87
CA GLU A 254 -5.56 -7.14 17.38
C GLU A 254 -6.18 -7.95 16.23
N ILE A 255 -6.79 -7.27 15.26
CA ILE A 255 -7.33 -7.89 14.04
C ILE A 255 -6.22 -8.55 13.21
N GLU A 256 -5.11 -7.84 12.94
CA GLU A 256 -3.98 -8.37 12.18
C GLU A 256 -3.40 -9.65 12.82
N LEU A 257 -3.25 -9.66 14.15
CA LEU A 257 -2.78 -10.85 14.89
C LEU A 257 -3.82 -11.98 14.91
N ALA A 258 -5.12 -11.67 14.95
CA ALA A 258 -6.18 -12.67 14.85
C ALA A 258 -6.20 -13.32 13.46
N LEU A 259 -6.05 -12.49 12.40
CA LEU A 259 -5.91 -12.96 11.02
C LEU A 259 -4.69 -13.87 10.88
N LEU A 260 -3.51 -13.48 11.35
CA LEU A 260 -2.30 -14.31 11.24
C LEU A 260 -2.46 -15.71 11.87
N LYS A 261 -3.20 -15.83 12.97
CA LYS A 261 -3.50 -17.14 13.59
C LYS A 261 -4.45 -18.00 12.75
N LYS A 262 -5.34 -17.38 11.98
CA LYS A 262 -6.31 -18.05 11.11
C LYS A 262 -5.73 -18.38 9.72
N LEU A 263 -4.83 -17.54 9.22
CA LEU A 263 -4.23 -17.70 7.89
C LEU A 263 -3.29 -18.90 7.88
N ASN A 264 -3.41 -19.75 6.85
CA ASN A 264 -2.53 -20.89 6.65
C ASN A 264 -1.20 -20.47 5.97
N ILE A 265 -0.44 -19.60 6.64
CA ILE A 265 0.84 -19.07 6.19
C ILE A 265 1.82 -19.04 7.37
N PRO A 266 3.10 -19.39 7.20
CA PRO A 266 4.08 -19.22 8.27
C PRO A 266 4.23 -17.74 8.63
N TYR A 267 4.39 -17.46 9.91
CA TYR A 267 4.68 -16.13 10.40
C TYR A 267 5.63 -16.15 11.60
N VAL A 268 6.38 -15.06 11.76
CA VAL A 268 7.27 -14.80 12.91
C VAL A 268 6.85 -13.50 13.55
N LEU A 269 6.59 -13.55 14.87
CA LEU A 269 6.31 -12.36 15.66
C LEU A 269 7.61 -11.78 16.18
N TYR A 270 7.74 -10.46 16.07
CA TYR A 270 8.80 -9.72 16.71
C TYR A 270 8.20 -8.70 17.66
N ASP A 271 8.46 -8.91 18.94
CA ASP A 271 7.96 -8.05 19.99
C ASP A 271 8.77 -6.77 20.11
N ARG A 272 8.06 -5.65 20.10
CA ARG A 272 8.61 -4.33 20.37
C ARG A 272 8.06 -3.80 21.66
N ILE A 273 8.98 -3.62 22.59
CA ILE A 273 8.77 -2.86 23.83
C ILE A 273 9.32 -1.47 23.53
N CYS A 274 8.44 -0.46 23.57
CA CYS A 274 8.79 0.93 23.27
C CYS A 274 9.15 1.68 24.54
#